data_AF-A0A2A9CZ09-F1
#
_entry.id   AF-A0A2A9CZ09-F1
#
_cell.length_a   1.000
_cell.length_b   1.000
_cell.length_c   1.000
_cell.angle_alpha   90.00
_cell.angle_beta   90.00
_cell.angle_gamma   90.00
#
_symmetry.space_group_name_H-M   'P 1'
#
loop_
_entity.id
_entity.type
_entity.pdbx_description
1 polymer ?
#
loop_
_entity_poly.entity_id
_entity_poly.type
_entity_poly.pdbx_seq_one_letter_code
_entity_poly.pdbx_strand_id
1 'polypeptide(L)'
;MVRGWSRFRRAIQGARGAPEHVPPGQHAPAGSGEPPSRNAIVRPMTTERIAQALTRLDYRYLRDEQGELCGLWGYRLFTFTLVHERLLLVRGRWARQGGIPRRTDLLEFANRWNATNVRPKCYLRVGDDGRVHVLAETALPVTAGLSDAQLDNHLSLSLSSGSLVFDSLDEHFPDPILADEA
;
A
#
# COMPACT_ATOMS: atom_id res chain seq x y z
N MET A 1 -20.55 -0.61 8.97
CA MET A 1 -20.85 -1.46 7.80
C MET A 1 -20.57 -0.69 6.50
N VAL A 2 -19.38 -0.84 5.91
CA VAL A 2 -19.00 -0.13 4.66
C VAL A 2 -19.64 -0.85 3.46
N ARG A 3 -20.72 -0.27 2.92
CA ARG A 3 -21.41 -0.75 1.72
C ARG A 3 -20.48 -0.57 0.51
N GLY A 4 -19.84 -1.64 0.04
CA GLY A 4 -18.94 -1.62 -1.13
C GLY A 4 -18.10 -2.90 -1.32
N TRP A 5 -17.84 -3.61 -0.22
CA TRP A 5 -16.98 -4.81 -0.20
C TRP A 5 -17.47 -5.98 -1.07
N SER A 6 -18.79 -6.11 -1.22
CA SER A 6 -19.41 -7.24 -1.94
C SER A 6 -19.17 -7.19 -3.45
N ARG A 7 -19.01 -5.98 -4.02
CA ARG A 7 -18.73 -5.78 -5.46
C ARG A 7 -17.24 -5.85 -5.77
N PHE A 8 -16.41 -5.35 -4.86
CA PHE A 8 -14.95 -5.48 -4.90
C PHE A 8 -14.48 -6.94 -5.04
N ARG A 9 -15.13 -7.87 -4.32
CA ARG A 9 -14.88 -9.32 -4.41
C ARG A 9 -15.11 -9.90 -5.81
N ARG A 10 -16.08 -9.36 -6.56
CA ARG A 10 -16.43 -9.84 -7.92
C ARG A 10 -15.47 -9.32 -8.98
N ALA A 11 -14.94 -8.10 -8.80
CA ALA A 11 -13.94 -7.52 -9.70
C ALA A 11 -12.58 -8.24 -9.58
N ILE A 12 -12.19 -8.64 -8.36
CA ILE A 12 -10.97 -9.42 -8.11
C ILE A 12 -11.05 -10.83 -8.73
N GLN A 13 -12.23 -11.45 -8.75
CA GLN A 13 -12.44 -12.76 -9.38
C GLN A 13 -12.32 -12.73 -10.92
N GLY A 14 -12.40 -11.54 -11.54
CA GLY A 14 -12.24 -11.35 -12.99
C GLY A 14 -10.81 -11.02 -13.43
N ALA A 15 -9.90 -10.70 -12.50
CA ALA A 15 -8.51 -10.38 -12.80
C ALA A 15 -7.69 -11.66 -13.03
N ARG A 16 -7.96 -12.38 -14.13
CA ARG A 16 -7.02 -13.39 -14.64
C ARG A 16 -5.85 -12.65 -15.29
N GLY A 17 -4.64 -12.91 -14.78
CA GLY A 17 -3.40 -12.31 -15.26
C GLY A 17 -2.80 -11.28 -14.30
N ALA A 18 -2.76 -11.59 -13.00
CA ALA A 18 -1.84 -10.88 -12.11
C ALA A 18 -0.41 -11.10 -12.66
N PRO A 19 0.38 -10.04 -12.95
CA PRO A 19 1.78 -10.23 -13.24
C PRO A 19 2.44 -10.91 -12.03
N GLU A 20 3.44 -11.73 -12.32
CA GLU A 20 4.20 -12.50 -11.35
C GLU A 20 4.67 -11.61 -10.19
N HIS A 21 4.64 -12.15 -8.96
CA HIS A 21 5.15 -11.48 -7.78
C HIS A 21 6.65 -11.22 -7.98
N VAL A 22 7.00 -9.99 -8.37
CA VAL A 22 8.38 -9.52 -8.33
C VAL A 22 8.66 -9.13 -6.88
N PRO A 23 9.61 -9.80 -6.19
CA PRO A 23 9.97 -9.47 -4.81
C PRO A 23 10.31 -7.98 -4.65
N PRO A 24 10.00 -7.35 -3.50
CA PRO A 24 10.46 -6.00 -3.20
C PRO A 24 12.01 -5.99 -3.18
N GLY A 25 12.62 -5.56 -4.29
CA GLY A 25 14.07 -5.65 -4.53
C GLY A 25 14.45 -6.10 -5.94
N GLN A 26 13.54 -6.76 -6.67
CA GLN A 26 13.73 -7.11 -8.10
C GLN A 26 12.94 -6.21 -9.05
N HIS A 27 12.04 -5.38 -8.52
CA HIS A 27 11.75 -4.13 -9.19
C HIS A 27 13.04 -3.31 -9.13
N ALA A 28 13.72 -3.16 -10.26
CA ALA A 28 14.62 -2.03 -10.43
C ALA A 28 13.85 -0.79 -9.93
N PRO A 29 14.44 0.12 -9.15
CA PRO A 29 13.76 1.37 -8.83
C PRO A 29 13.24 1.93 -10.14
N ALA A 30 11.91 2.00 -10.28
CA ALA A 30 11.29 2.56 -11.47
C ALA A 30 11.61 4.06 -11.42
N GLY A 31 12.69 4.39 -12.11
CA GLY A 31 13.47 5.60 -11.93
C GLY A 31 14.95 5.25 -12.01
N SER A 32 15.51 5.32 -13.22
CA SER A 32 16.95 5.56 -13.42
C SER A 32 17.45 6.50 -12.32
N GLY A 33 18.47 6.09 -11.55
CA GLY A 33 18.92 6.73 -10.31
C GLY A 33 19.49 8.15 -10.45
N GLU A 34 19.01 8.91 -11.41
CA GLU A 34 19.26 10.33 -11.57
C GLU A 34 18.32 11.11 -10.63
N PRO A 35 18.85 11.94 -9.73
CA PRO A 35 18.02 12.75 -8.84
C PRO A 35 17.08 13.63 -9.67
N PRO A 36 15.86 13.89 -9.19
CA PRO A 36 14.92 14.75 -9.90
C PRO A 36 15.60 16.09 -10.23
N SER A 37 15.44 16.53 -11.48
CA SER A 37 16.08 17.75 -11.95
C SER A 37 15.70 18.93 -11.04
N ARG A 38 16.67 19.79 -10.72
CA ARG A 38 16.44 20.96 -9.85
C ARG A 38 15.38 21.93 -10.40
N ASN A 39 15.12 21.86 -11.71
CA ASN A 39 14.15 22.68 -12.44
C ASN A 39 12.86 21.91 -12.78
N ALA A 40 12.59 20.78 -12.11
CA ALA A 40 11.37 20.01 -12.34
C ALA A 40 10.13 20.85 -12.03
N ILE A 41 9.15 20.82 -12.95
CA ILE A 41 7.91 21.58 -12.81
C ILE A 41 7.06 20.96 -11.70
N VAL A 42 6.81 21.74 -10.65
CA VAL A 42 5.88 21.39 -9.57
C VAL A 42 4.46 21.77 -10.00
N ARG A 43 3.53 20.82 -9.89
CA ARG A 43 2.11 21.04 -10.21
C ARG A 43 1.26 20.68 -8.99
N PRO A 44 0.05 21.27 -8.84
CA PRO A 44 -0.92 20.84 -7.84
C PRO A 44 -1.20 19.34 -7.92
N MET A 45 -1.53 18.71 -6.79
CA MET A 45 -1.86 17.29 -6.76
C MET A 45 -3.35 17.07 -7.01
N THR A 46 -3.65 16.11 -7.87
CA THR A 46 -5.01 15.61 -8.15
C THR A 46 -4.99 14.09 -8.22
N THR A 47 -6.15 13.44 -8.08
CA THR A 47 -6.27 11.99 -8.25
C THR A 47 -5.85 11.53 -9.65
N GLU A 48 -6.10 12.34 -10.68
CA GLU A 48 -5.69 12.07 -12.06
C GLU A 48 -4.16 12.05 -12.21
N ARG A 49 -3.43 12.89 -11.47
CA ARG A 49 -1.96 12.84 -11.48
C ARG A 49 -1.42 11.58 -10.83
N ILE A 50 -2.07 11.08 -9.77
CA ILE A 50 -1.73 9.79 -9.16
C ILE A 50 -1.95 8.67 -10.19
N ALA A 51 -3.10 8.66 -10.87
CA ALA A 51 -3.39 7.70 -11.94
C ALA A 51 -2.34 7.74 -13.06
N GLN A 52 -1.95 8.93 -13.53
CA GLN A 52 -0.90 9.09 -14.53
C GLN A 52 0.45 8.58 -14.05
N ALA A 53 0.81 8.82 -12.78
CA ALA A 53 2.03 8.30 -12.17
C ALA A 53 2.03 6.77 -12.11
N LEU A 54 0.93 6.16 -11.67
CA LEU A 54 0.77 4.70 -11.68
C LEU A 54 0.94 4.15 -13.11
N THR A 55 0.36 4.79 -14.13
CA THR A 55 0.57 4.41 -15.53
C THR A 55 2.03 4.56 -15.99
N ARG A 56 2.73 5.65 -15.62
CA ARG A 56 4.15 5.85 -15.94
C ARG A 56 5.04 4.77 -15.33
N LEU A 57 4.69 4.31 -14.14
CA LEU A 57 5.38 3.24 -13.40
C LEU A 57 4.99 1.82 -13.87
N ASP A 58 4.12 1.70 -14.88
CA ASP A 58 3.51 0.44 -15.33
C ASP A 58 2.79 -0.34 -14.21
N TYR A 59 2.22 0.39 -13.25
CA TYR A 59 1.44 -0.17 -12.17
C TYR A 59 -0.04 -0.30 -12.54
N ARG A 60 -0.58 -1.51 -12.41
CA ARG A 60 -2.00 -1.78 -12.60
C ARG A 60 -2.81 -1.26 -11.43
N TYR A 61 -3.86 -0.49 -11.74
CA TYR A 61 -4.77 0.05 -10.74
C TYR A 61 -6.23 0.02 -11.23
N LEU A 62 -7.14 0.12 -10.28
CA LEU A 62 -8.58 0.31 -10.47
C LEU A 62 -8.99 1.62 -9.80
N ARG A 63 -10.09 2.20 -10.27
CA ARG A 63 -10.79 3.30 -9.61
C ARG A 63 -12.09 2.76 -9.04
N ASP A 64 -12.37 3.03 -7.77
CA ASP A 64 -13.62 2.60 -7.13
C ASP A 64 -14.79 3.57 -7.39
N GLU A 65 -15.96 3.27 -6.85
CA GLU A 65 -17.19 4.08 -7.00
C GLU A 65 -17.05 5.47 -6.35
N GLN A 66 -16.09 5.65 -5.43
CA GLN A 66 -15.79 6.89 -4.74
C GLN A 66 -14.70 7.71 -5.45
N GLY A 67 -14.11 7.15 -6.52
CA GLY A 67 -13.02 7.77 -7.27
C GLY A 67 -11.64 7.53 -6.66
N GLU A 68 -11.52 6.73 -5.60
CA GLU A 68 -10.22 6.37 -5.02
C GLU A 68 -9.51 5.34 -5.92
N LEU A 69 -8.19 5.43 -5.95
CA LEU A 69 -7.36 4.50 -6.72
C LEU A 69 -6.89 3.36 -5.82
N CYS A 70 -6.92 2.14 -6.33
CA CYS A 70 -6.41 0.97 -5.61
C CYS A 70 -5.74 -0.03 -6.56
N GLY A 71 -4.89 -0.90 -6.02
CA GLY A 71 -4.25 -1.96 -6.77
C GLY A 71 -3.76 -3.10 -5.87
N LEU A 72 -3.25 -4.16 -6.50
CA LEU A 72 -2.74 -5.34 -5.81
C LEU A 72 -1.26 -5.50 -6.07
N TRP A 73 -0.48 -5.68 -5.01
CA TRP A 73 0.95 -5.99 -5.04
C TRP A 73 1.21 -7.20 -4.14
N GLY A 74 1.59 -8.35 -4.72
CA GLY A 74 1.75 -9.59 -3.94
C GLY A 74 0.49 -9.97 -3.17
N TYR A 75 -0.68 -9.88 -3.81
CA TYR A 75 -2.01 -10.10 -3.19
C TYR A 75 -2.38 -9.13 -2.05
N ARG A 76 -1.54 -8.13 -1.76
CA ARG A 76 -1.81 -7.07 -0.77
C ARG A 76 -2.48 -5.89 -1.45
N LEU A 77 -3.58 -5.43 -0.85
CA LEU A 77 -4.33 -4.29 -1.36
C LEU A 77 -3.67 -3.00 -0.90
N PHE A 78 -3.38 -2.12 -1.87
CA PHE A 78 -2.98 -0.74 -1.61
C PHE A 78 -4.03 0.24 -2.15
N THR A 79 -4.27 1.29 -1.39
CA THR A 79 -5.12 2.42 -1.79
C THR A 79 -4.30 3.71 -1.85
N PHE A 80 -4.63 4.58 -2.79
CA PHE A 80 -3.99 5.88 -2.99
C PHE A 80 -5.06 6.97 -2.89
N THR A 81 -5.07 7.65 -1.76
CA THR A 81 -6.11 8.63 -1.42
C THR A 81 -5.49 10.01 -1.32
N LEU A 82 -6.07 10.97 -2.04
CA LEU A 82 -5.75 12.39 -1.88
C LEU A 82 -6.76 13.03 -0.91
N VAL A 83 -6.33 13.28 0.32
CA VAL A 83 -7.19 13.80 1.38
C VAL A 83 -7.19 15.33 1.33
N HIS A 84 -8.36 15.91 1.05
CA HIS A 84 -8.59 17.36 0.94
C HIS A 84 -7.56 18.10 0.06
N GLU A 85 -7.05 17.44 -0.99
CA GLU A 85 -6.01 17.99 -1.89
C GLU A 85 -4.69 18.38 -1.20
N ARG A 86 -4.48 17.96 0.06
CA ARG A 86 -3.37 18.41 0.90
C ARG A 86 -2.47 17.28 1.38
N LEU A 87 -2.97 16.05 1.41
CA LEU A 87 -2.22 14.89 1.89
C LEU A 87 -2.41 13.71 0.94
N LEU A 88 -1.33 13.22 0.37
CA LEU A 88 -1.31 11.96 -0.36
C LEU A 88 -1.08 10.84 0.65
N LEU A 89 -2.07 9.95 0.76
CA LEU A 89 -2.05 8.79 1.62
C LEU A 89 -1.92 7.53 0.78
N VAL A 90 -0.86 6.76 1.01
CA VAL A 90 -0.71 5.42 0.45
C VAL A 90 -0.84 4.44 1.59
N ARG A 91 -1.85 3.59 1.51
CA ARG A 91 -2.20 2.65 2.57
C ARG A 91 -2.23 1.24 2.02
N GLY A 92 -1.33 0.41 2.52
CA GLY A 92 -1.36 -1.03 2.32
C GLY A 92 -2.17 -1.72 3.42
N ARG A 93 -2.69 -2.90 3.08
CA ARG A 93 -3.28 -3.82 4.04
C ARG A 93 -2.64 -5.18 3.90
N TRP A 94 -2.27 -5.76 5.05
CA TRP A 94 -1.79 -7.13 5.09
C TRP A 94 -2.85 -8.08 4.54
N ALA A 95 -2.46 -9.01 3.68
CA ALA A 95 -3.39 -9.92 3.00
C ALA A 95 -4.16 -10.82 4.00
N ARG A 96 -3.55 -11.05 5.17
CA ARG A 96 -4.11 -11.85 6.26
C ARG A 96 -4.74 -10.96 7.33
N GLN A 97 -5.49 -11.61 8.22
CA GLN A 97 -6.21 -10.95 9.30
C GLN A 97 -6.19 -11.83 10.55
N GLY A 98 -5.97 -11.21 11.70
CA GLY A 98 -6.02 -11.88 13.00
C GLY A 98 -7.44 -11.96 13.55
N GLY A 99 -7.67 -12.91 14.46
CA GLY A 99 -8.82 -12.83 15.38
C GLY A 99 -8.52 -11.89 16.55
N ILE A 100 -9.57 -11.49 17.30
CA ILE A 100 -9.42 -10.68 18.52
C ILE A 100 -8.36 -11.21 19.50
N PRO A 101 -8.21 -12.53 19.74
CA PRO A 101 -7.17 -13.03 20.64
C PRO A 101 -5.74 -12.68 20.21
N ARG A 102 -5.49 -12.46 18.90
CA ARG A 102 -4.18 -12.06 18.35
C ARG A 102 -3.94 -10.56 18.37
N ARG A 103 -4.89 -9.76 18.85
CA ARG A 103 -4.81 -8.29 18.81
C ARG A 103 -3.58 -7.78 19.55
N THR A 104 -3.27 -8.33 20.72
CA THR A 104 -2.11 -7.90 21.53
C THR A 104 -0.81 -8.20 20.80
N ASP A 105 -0.61 -9.44 20.32
CA ASP A 105 0.58 -9.83 19.54
C ASP A 105 0.77 -8.92 18.30
N LEU A 106 -0.31 -8.63 17.57
CA LEU A 106 -0.27 -7.76 16.41
C LEU A 106 0.01 -6.29 16.77
N LEU A 107 -0.45 -5.82 17.93
CA LEU A 107 -0.17 -4.47 18.43
C LEU A 107 1.29 -4.34 18.83
N GLU A 108 1.85 -5.36 19.50
CA GLU A 108 3.26 -5.40 19.87
C GLU A 108 4.15 -5.38 18.63
N PHE A 109 3.81 -6.16 17.60
CA PHE A 109 4.49 -6.08 16.30
C PHE A 109 4.45 -4.66 15.73
N ALA A 110 3.26 -4.05 15.64
CA ALA A 110 3.10 -2.72 15.07
C ALA A 110 3.88 -1.65 15.85
N ASN A 111 3.84 -1.72 17.18
CA ASN A 111 4.59 -0.81 18.05
C ASN A 111 6.10 -0.97 17.87
N ARG A 112 6.61 -2.21 17.84
CA ARG A 112 8.02 -2.50 17.60
C ARG A 112 8.46 -1.98 16.23
N TRP A 113 7.66 -2.22 15.19
CA TRP A 113 7.93 -1.69 13.85
C TRP A 113 8.07 -0.18 13.87
N ASN A 114 7.08 0.54 14.41
CA ASN A 114 7.07 2.00 14.48
C ASN A 114 8.21 2.57 15.33
N ALA A 115 8.68 1.84 16.34
CA ALA A 115 9.78 2.26 17.20
C ALA A 115 11.15 2.13 16.51
N THR A 116 11.28 1.20 15.56
CA THR A 116 12.56 0.82 14.94
C THR A 116 12.70 1.25 13.48
N ASN A 117 11.59 1.62 12.83
CA ASN A 117 11.54 2.02 11.44
C ASN A 117 10.93 3.42 11.31
N VAL A 118 11.56 4.28 10.51
CA VAL A 118 11.07 5.65 10.27
C VAL A 118 9.74 5.64 9.50
N ARG A 119 9.54 4.64 8.63
CA ARG A 119 8.36 4.47 7.76
C ARG A 119 8.17 2.97 7.46
N PRO A 120 6.96 2.57 7.04
CA PRO A 120 5.70 3.29 7.14
C PRO A 120 5.14 3.22 8.59
N LYS A 121 4.09 4.00 8.89
CA LYS A 121 3.33 3.83 10.13
C LYS A 121 2.53 2.54 10.05
N CYS A 122 2.70 1.66 11.03
CA CYS A 122 1.97 0.41 11.17
C CYS A 122 0.90 0.54 12.27
N TYR A 123 -0.33 0.12 12.01
CA TYR A 123 -1.40 0.15 13.01
C TYR A 123 -2.48 -0.89 12.73
N LEU A 124 -3.34 -1.10 13.72
CA LEU A 124 -4.43 -2.07 13.61
C LEU A 124 -5.78 -1.39 13.41
N ARG A 125 -6.65 -2.07 12.68
CA ARG A 125 -8.08 -1.77 12.62
C ARG A 125 -8.87 -3.03 12.94
N VAL A 126 -9.81 -2.93 13.87
CA VAL A 126 -10.80 -3.98 14.11
C VAL A 126 -11.99 -3.72 13.19
N GLY A 127 -12.32 -4.69 12.34
CA GLY A 127 -13.50 -4.67 11.49
C GLY A 127 -14.78 -4.95 12.28
N ASP A 128 -15.93 -4.62 11.67
CA ASP A 128 -17.26 -4.90 12.25
C ASP A 128 -17.50 -6.41 12.46
N ASP A 129 -16.74 -7.26 11.77
CA ASP A 129 -16.75 -8.72 11.88
C ASP A 129 -15.82 -9.26 12.98
N GLY A 130 -15.24 -8.37 13.80
CA GLY A 130 -14.32 -8.72 14.88
C GLY A 130 -12.93 -9.16 14.38
N ARG A 131 -12.61 -8.99 13.09
CA ARG A 131 -11.29 -9.32 12.57
C ARG A 131 -10.33 -8.15 12.71
N VAL A 132 -9.07 -8.48 12.98
CA VAL A 132 -7.99 -7.51 13.19
C VAL A 132 -7.19 -7.43 11.89
N HIS A 133 -7.20 -6.24 11.28
CA HIS A 133 -6.40 -5.93 10.10
C HIS A 133 -5.17 -5.14 10.50
N VAL A 134 -4.01 -5.49 9.94
CA VAL A 134 -2.81 -4.68 10.04
C VAL A 134 -2.69 -3.82 8.78
N LEU A 135 -2.45 -2.53 8.97
CA LEU A 135 -2.29 -1.55 7.91
C LEU A 135 -0.92 -0.90 8.02
N ALA A 136 -0.33 -0.65 6.86
CA ALA A 136 0.90 0.11 6.71
C ALA A 136 0.60 1.37 5.90
N GLU A 137 0.99 2.53 6.41
CA GLU A 137 0.61 3.81 5.82
C GLU A 137 1.78 4.79 5.75
N THR A 138 1.92 5.39 4.58
CA THR A 138 2.78 6.56 4.38
C THR A 138 1.91 7.75 4.01
N ALA A 139 2.21 8.90 4.59
CA ALA A 139 1.52 10.15 4.30
C ALA A 139 2.53 11.20 3.85
N LEU A 140 2.22 11.89 2.75
CA LEU A 140 3.02 12.98 2.21
C LEU A 140 2.17 14.24 2.10
N PRO A 141 2.49 15.33 2.82
CA PRO A 141 1.89 16.62 2.57
C PRO A 141 2.19 17.11 1.15
N VAL A 142 1.16 17.51 0.42
CA VAL A 142 1.23 17.87 -1.01
C VAL A 142 0.60 19.22 -1.33
N THR A 143 0.37 20.07 -0.34
CA THR A 143 -0.23 21.41 -0.52
C THR A 143 0.55 22.27 -1.52
N ALA A 144 1.89 22.14 -1.56
CA ALA A 144 2.75 22.87 -2.50
C ALA A 144 2.75 22.24 -3.92
N GLY A 145 2.06 21.12 -4.11
CA GLY A 145 2.20 20.29 -5.29
C GLY A 145 3.44 19.39 -5.25
N LEU A 146 3.60 18.58 -6.30
CA LEU A 146 4.77 17.74 -6.54
C LEU A 146 5.16 17.81 -8.02
N SER A 147 6.45 17.62 -8.31
CA SER A 147 6.89 17.21 -9.64
C SER A 147 6.51 15.75 -9.92
N ASP A 148 6.49 15.36 -11.19
CA ASP A 148 6.15 13.98 -11.58
C ASP A 148 7.16 12.97 -10.99
N ALA A 149 8.46 13.30 -11.00
CA ALA A 149 9.50 12.45 -10.40
C ALA A 149 9.36 12.32 -8.87
N GLN A 150 8.97 13.38 -8.15
CA GLN A 150 8.71 13.28 -6.71
C GLN A 150 7.50 12.41 -6.41
N LEU A 151 6.45 12.49 -7.22
CA LEU A 151 5.28 11.64 -7.10
C LEU A 151 5.64 10.17 -7.38
N ASP A 152 6.34 9.90 -8.48
CA ASP A 152 6.74 8.56 -8.89
C ASP A 152 7.63 7.89 -7.81
N ASN A 153 8.60 8.64 -7.27
CA ASN A 153 9.44 8.20 -6.16
C ASN A 153 8.63 7.93 -4.89
N HIS A 154 7.68 8.81 -4.55
CA HIS A 154 6.84 8.60 -3.37
C HIS A 154 5.99 7.34 -3.52
N LEU A 155 5.33 7.12 -4.66
CA LEU A 155 4.51 5.93 -4.88
C LEU A 155 5.33 4.65 -4.79
N SER A 156 6.51 4.60 -5.43
CA SER A 156 7.41 3.45 -5.37
C SER A 156 7.91 3.19 -3.95
N LEU A 157 8.37 4.22 -3.24
CA LEU A 157 8.80 4.12 -1.85
C LEU A 157 7.69 3.57 -0.94
N SER A 158 6.48 4.09 -1.09
CA SER A 158 5.34 3.73 -0.26
C SER A 158 4.90 2.28 -0.48
N LEU A 159 4.94 1.81 -1.73
CA LEU A 159 4.65 0.40 -2.06
C LEU A 159 5.74 -0.53 -1.52
N SER A 160 7.02 -0.24 -1.80
CA SER A 160 8.12 -1.09 -1.33
C SER A 160 8.21 -1.14 0.19
N SER A 161 8.14 0.00 0.87
CA SER A 161 8.21 0.04 2.34
C SER A 161 6.96 -0.55 3.01
N GLY A 162 5.78 -0.41 2.41
CA GLY A 162 4.57 -1.12 2.83
C GLY A 162 4.72 -2.63 2.73
N SER A 163 5.26 -3.13 1.61
CA SER A 163 5.51 -4.56 1.43
C SER A 163 6.49 -5.11 2.47
N LEU A 164 7.55 -4.38 2.83
CA LEU A 164 8.50 -4.80 3.87
C LEU A 164 7.83 -5.04 5.24
N VAL A 165 6.83 -4.23 5.61
CA VAL A 165 6.03 -4.47 6.83
C VAL A 165 5.33 -5.82 6.74
N PHE A 166 4.72 -6.09 5.60
CA PHE A 166 3.91 -7.28 5.39
C PHE A 166 4.75 -8.54 5.26
N ASP A 167 5.93 -8.44 4.66
CA ASP A 167 6.91 -9.53 4.64
C ASP A 167 7.38 -9.85 6.06
N SER A 168 7.68 -8.83 6.88
CA SER A 168 8.03 -9.02 8.29
C SER A 168 6.87 -9.58 9.13
N LEU A 169 5.62 -9.24 8.82
CA LEU A 169 4.45 -9.89 9.43
C LEU A 169 4.32 -11.36 9.02
N ASP A 170 4.55 -11.68 7.75
CA ASP A 170 4.47 -13.05 7.26
C ASP A 170 5.58 -13.93 7.88
N GLU A 171 6.77 -13.38 8.10
CA GLU A 171 7.85 -14.05 8.85
C GLU A 171 7.53 -14.20 10.34
N HIS A 172 7.02 -13.14 10.99
CA HIS A 172 6.73 -13.17 12.43
C HIS A 172 5.51 -14.03 12.78
N PHE A 173 4.55 -14.11 11.86
CA PHE A 173 3.35 -14.92 11.97
C PHE A 173 3.27 -15.82 10.74
N PRO A 174 3.97 -16.97 10.70
CA PRO A 174 3.90 -17.87 9.54
C PRO A 174 2.47 -18.36 9.28
N ASP A 175 2.17 -18.67 8.01
CA ASP A 175 0.88 -19.26 7.65
C ASP A 175 0.81 -20.70 8.18
N PRO A 176 -0.15 -21.04 9.05
CA PRO A 176 -0.26 -22.39 9.60
C PRO A 176 -0.51 -23.45 8.53
N ILE A 177 -1.07 -23.11 7.36
CA ILE A 177 -1.28 -24.07 6.26
C ILE A 177 0.06 -24.43 5.59
N LEU A 178 1.03 -23.51 5.59
CA LEU A 178 2.37 -23.76 5.04
C LEU A 178 3.30 -24.48 6.04
N ALA A 179 2.87 -24.65 7.29
CA ALA A 179 3.70 -25.25 8.34
C ALA A 179 3.73 -26.78 8.33
N ASP A 180 2.79 -27.44 7.63
CA ASP A 180 2.64 -28.91 7.63
C ASP A 180 3.49 -29.64 6.55
N GLU A 181 4.37 -28.94 5.82
CA GLU A 181 5.27 -29.53 4.79
C GLU A 181 6.75 -29.63 5.23
N ALA A 182 7.07 -29.44 6.51
CA ALA A 182 8.44 -29.52 7.04
C ALA A 182 8.74 -30.82 7.83
#